data_AF-A0AAE4YWS0-F1
#
_entry.id   AF-A0AAE4YWS0-F1
#
_cell.length_a   1.000
_cell.length_b   1.000
_cell.length_c   1.000
_cell.angle_alpha   90.00
_cell.angle_beta   90.00
_cell.angle_gamma   90.00
#
_symmetry.space_group_name_H-M   'P 1'
#
loop_
_entity.id
_entity.type
_entity.pdbx_description
1 polymer ?
#
loop_
_entity_poly.entity_id
_entity_poly.type
_entity_poly.pdbx_seq_one_letter_code
_entity_poly.pdbx_strand_id
1 'polypeptide(L)' 'MKVAALAYEQLTPAARAEANRLVRLNLGYPQWVAAIPDSPDHQPKDVDRNTFVRAAVWADDI' A
#
# COMPACT_ATOMS: atom_id res chain seq x y z
N MET A 1 -5.37 8.03 -5.99
CA MET A 1 -3.98 7.55 -6.15
C MET A 1 -2.90 8.58 -5.77
N LYS A 2 -2.71 9.71 -6.49
CA LYS A 2 -1.61 10.67 -6.21
C LYS A 2 -1.61 11.24 -4.78
N VAL A 3 -2.79 11.57 -4.25
CA VAL A 3 -2.93 12.08 -2.86
C VAL A 3 -2.50 11.03 -1.84
N ALA A 4 -2.90 9.76 -2.00
CA ALA A 4 -2.50 8.67 -1.10
C ALA A 4 -0.99 8.43 -1.13
N ALA A 5 -0.37 8.52 -2.31
CA ALA A 5 1.07 8.41 -2.46
C ALA A 5 1.81 9.53 -1.70
N LEU A 6 1.34 10.78 -1.80
CA LEU A 6 1.90 11.90 -1.04
C LEU A 6 1.65 11.75 0.48
N ALA A 7 0.45 11.34 0.88
CA ALA A 7 0.11 11.12 2.27
C ALA A 7 1.00 10.05 2.90
N TYR A 8 1.28 8.96 2.18
CA TYR A 8 2.18 7.91 2.63
C TYR A 8 3.57 8.45 2.94
N GLU A 9 4.14 9.33 2.12
CA GLU A 9 5.45 9.95 2.42
C GLU A 9 5.43 10.82 3.69
N GLN A 10 4.29 11.42 4.02
CA GLN A 10 4.15 12.29 5.19
C GLN A 10 3.80 11.57 6.49
N LEU A 11 3.55 10.24 6.44
CA LEU A 11 3.28 9.47 7.66
C LEU A 11 4.50 9.43 8.58
N THR A 12 4.26 9.65 9.88
CA THR A 12 5.23 9.33 10.92
C THR A 12 5.55 7.83 10.90
N PRO A 13 6.71 7.40 11.43
CA PRO A 13 7.07 5.99 11.44
C PRO A 13 6.02 5.09 12.11
N ALA A 14 5.45 5.54 13.24
CA ALA A 14 4.41 4.81 13.95
C ALA A 14 3.11 4.70 13.13
N ALA A 15 2.66 5.80 12.51
CA ALA A 15 1.47 5.80 11.68
C ALA A 15 1.64 4.93 10.43
N ARG A 16 2.83 4.95 9.82
CA ARG A 16 3.16 4.10 8.68
C ARG A 16 3.11 2.61 9.02
N ALA A 17 3.70 2.22 10.15
CA ALA A 17 3.68 0.84 10.60
C ALA A 17 2.25 0.34 10.83
N GLU A 18 1.40 1.15 11.47
CA GLU A 18 0.01 0.77 11.72
C GLU A 18 -0.82 0.75 10.43
N ALA A 19 -0.66 1.73 9.54
CA ALA A 19 -1.31 1.72 8.23
C ALA A 19 -0.96 0.46 7.43
N ASN A 20 0.31 0.08 7.39
CA ASN A 20 0.76 -1.13 6.68
C ASN A 20 0.19 -2.40 7.32
N ARG A 21 0.10 -2.45 8.65
CA ARG A 21 -0.55 -3.56 9.37
C ARG A 21 -2.03 -3.68 8.99
N LEU A 22 -2.76 -2.57 8.94
CA LEU A 22 -4.19 -2.54 8.62
C LEU A 22 -4.46 -2.92 7.16
N VAL A 23 -3.68 -2.41 6.21
CA VAL A 23 -3.83 -2.73 4.77
C VAL A 23 -3.69 -4.23 4.51
N ARG A 24 -2.80 -4.92 5.23
CA ARG A 24 -2.60 -6.38 5.14
C ARG A 24 -3.80 -7.22 5.59
N LEU A 25 -4.75 -6.62 6.30
CA LEU A 25 -5.98 -7.31 6.72
C LEU A 25 -7.01 -7.42 5.59
N ASN A 26 -6.83 -6.68 4.48
CA ASN A 26 -7.74 -6.78 3.35
C ASN A 26 -7.59 -8.17 2.70
N LEU A 27 -8.71 -8.87 2.49
CA LEU A 27 -8.73 -10.18 1.83
C LEU A 27 -8.09 -10.14 0.43
N GLY A 28 -8.12 -8.97 -0.21
CA GLY A 28 -7.53 -8.75 -1.51
C GLY A 28 -6.05 -8.38 -1.53
N TYR A 29 -5.42 -8.28 -0.37
CA TYR A 29 -4.01 -7.92 -0.26
C TYR A 29 -3.07 -8.84 -1.07
N PRO A 30 -3.23 -10.19 -1.08
CA PRO A 30 -2.33 -11.06 -1.83
C PRO A 30 -2.32 -10.75 -3.34
N GLN A 31 -3.48 -10.51 -3.95
CA GLN A 31 -3.51 -10.14 -5.37
C GLN A 31 -2.94 -8.74 -5.64
N TRP A 32 -3.04 -7.82 -4.69
CA TRP A 32 -2.46 -6.48 -4.84
C TRP A 32 -0.93 -6.55 -4.82
N VAL A 33 -0.35 -7.37 -3.94
CA VAL A 33 1.10 -7.61 -3.91
C VAL A 33 1.56 -8.28 -5.20
N ALA A 34 0.87 -9.34 -5.65
CA ALA A 34 1.23 -10.06 -6.87
C ALA A 34 1.13 -9.21 -8.16
N ALA A 35 0.36 -8.12 -8.13
CA ALA A 35 0.23 -7.19 -9.25
C ALA A 35 1.37 -6.15 -9.33
N ILE A 36 2.22 -6.07 -8.31
CA ILE A 36 3.40 -5.19 -8.34
C ILE A 36 4.45 -5.90 -9.22
N PRO A 37 5.04 -5.25 -10.24
CA PRO A 37 6.05 -5.88 -11.08
C PRO A 37 7.34 -6.16 -10.28
N ASP A 38 7.87 -7.39 -10.37
CA ASP A 38 9.18 -7.82 -9.83
C ASP A 38 10.34 -7.07 -10.52
N SER A 39 10.46 -5.77 -10.24
CA SER A 39 11.64 -4.97 -10.50
C SER A 39 12.70 -5.29 -9.43
N PRO A 40 14.01 -5.12 -9.68
CA PRO A 40 15.05 -5.13 -8.63
C PRO A 40 14.75 -4.19 -7.43
N ASP A 41 13.81 -3.25 -7.58
CA ASP A 41 13.24 -2.41 -6.53
C ASP A 41 12.03 -3.03 -5.81
N HIS A 42 11.84 -4.35 -5.82
CA HIS A 42 10.82 -5.05 -5.03
C HIS A 42 11.14 -5.08 -3.52
N GLN A 43 11.57 -3.95 -2.98
CA GLN A 43 11.86 -3.84 -1.56
C GLN A 43 10.53 -3.83 -0.78
N PRO A 44 10.52 -4.34 0.46
CA PRO A 44 9.33 -4.33 1.30
C PRO A 44 8.66 -2.93 1.42
N LYS A 45 9.47 -1.86 1.40
CA LYS A 45 8.98 -0.47 1.42
C LYS A 45 8.11 -0.11 0.20
N ASP A 46 8.45 -0.67 -0.97
CA ASP A 46 7.78 -0.39 -2.23
C ASP A 46 6.46 -1.17 -2.31
N VAL A 47 6.43 -2.39 -1.78
CA VAL A 47 5.21 -3.17 -1.60
C VAL A 47 4.22 -2.46 -0.68
N ASP A 48 4.68 -2.00 0.49
CA ASP A 48 3.83 -1.32 1.46
C ASP A 48 3.24 -0.01 0.89
N ARG A 49 4.06 0.77 0.19
CA ARG A 49 3.60 2.01 -0.46
C ARG A 49 2.57 1.73 -1.55
N ASN A 50 2.83 0.78 -2.43
CA ASN A 50 1.94 0.47 -3.55
C ASN A 50 0.61 -0.12 -3.07
N THR A 51 0.63 -1.00 -2.08
CA THR A 51 -0.59 -1.57 -1.50
C THR A 51 -1.41 -0.52 -0.73
N PHE A 52 -0.76 0.40 -0.01
CA PHE A 52 -1.44 1.55 0.60
C PHE A 52 -2.13 2.44 -0.46
N VAL A 53 -1.44 2.73 -1.56
CA VAL A 53 -2.00 3.53 -2.66
C VAL A 53 -3.16 2.80 -3.35
N ARG A 54 -3.05 1.48 -3.56
CA ARG A 54 -4.13 0.64 -4.12
C ARG A 54 -5.34 0.60 -3.19
N ALA A 55 -5.15 0.53 -1.88
CA ALA A 55 -6.24 0.53 -0.91
C ALA A 55 -7.08 1.83 -0.97
N ALA A 56 -6.49 2.95 -1.39
CA ALA A 56 -7.18 4.24 -1.46
C ALA A 56 -8.29 4.33 -2.54
N VAL A 57 -8.35 3.37 -3.47
CA VAL A 57 -9.43 3.26 -4.46
C VAL A 57 -10.31 2.03 -4.23
N TRP A 58 -10.03 1.24 -3.18
CA TRP A 58 -10.79 0.03 -2.90
C TRP A 58 -12.28 0.32 -2.69
N ALA A 59 -12.62 1.44 -2.05
CA ALA A 59 -14.00 1.86 -1.85
C ALA A 59 -14.76 2.19 -3.15
N ASP A 60 -14.05 2.49 -4.25
CA ASP A 60 -14.67 2.71 -5.56
C ASP A 60 -15.04 1.38 -6.25
N ASP A 61 -14.41 0.27 -5.83
CA ASP A 61 -14.60 -1.08 -6.37
C ASP A 61 -15.76 -1.84 -5.65
N ILE A 62 -16.43 -1.22 -4.67
CA ILE A 62 -17.55 -1.79 -3.86
C ILE A 62 -18.87 -1.15 -4.26
#